data_AF-X1MEC4-F1
#
_entry.id   AF-X1MEC4-F1
#
_cell.length_a   1.000
_cell.length_b   1.000
_cell.length_c   1.000
_cell.angle_alpha   90.00
_cell.angle_beta   90.00
_cell.angle_gamma   90.00
#
_symmetry.space_group_name_H-M   'P 1'
#
loop_
_entity.id
_entity.type
_entity.pdbx_description
1 polymer ?
#
loop_
_entity_poly.entity_id
_entity_poly.type
_entity_poly.pdbx_seq_one_letter_code
_entity_poly.pdbx_strand_id
1 'polypeptide(L)'
;MPFTIGQYLTKNDLDSQELAHTLGYGVVNGLQVVPDAPPSMHIDVEVGKCYVADTLVEKGVVTDLTVTAADPTNPRKDIVVCNSAGTLSIVAGTPEAALPSGNVGVYTLNPEPDNIPANSIILAEIWVPAVATEITGSEIYDKRVSIADFLTHKDDAS
;
A
#
# COMPACT_ATOMS: atom_id res chain seq x y z
N MET A 1 9.26 5.94 -0.72
CA MET A 1 8.99 5.30 0.58
C MET A 1 9.86 5.87 1.68
N PRO A 2 9.30 6.66 2.62
CA PRO A 2 9.97 7.00 3.86
C PRO A 2 9.91 5.81 4.83
N PHE A 3 11.05 5.44 5.42
CA PHE A 3 11.13 4.42 6.46
C PHE A 3 11.32 5.09 7.81
N THR A 4 10.50 4.71 8.79
CA THR A 4 10.57 5.27 10.15
C THR A 4 11.40 4.37 11.05
N ILE A 5 12.10 4.96 12.03
CA ILE A 5 12.90 4.20 13.00
C ILE A 5 11.99 3.22 13.76
N GLY A 6 12.45 1.97 13.89
CA GLY A 6 11.76 0.94 14.66
C GLY A 6 10.66 0.18 13.92
N GLN A 7 10.36 0.54 12.67
CA GLN A 7 9.47 -0.26 11.84
C GLN A 7 10.16 -1.57 11.39
N TYR A 8 9.37 -2.60 11.12
CA TYR A 8 9.84 -3.81 10.46
C TYR A 8 9.84 -3.61 8.94
N LEU A 9 10.90 -4.11 8.28
CA LEU A 9 10.94 -4.21 6.84
C LEU A 9 10.32 -5.54 6.43
N THR A 10 9.29 -5.47 5.58
CA THR A 10 8.59 -6.64 5.05
C THR A 10 9.21 -7.09 3.73
N LYS A 11 8.87 -8.31 3.30
CA LYS A 11 9.23 -8.77 1.95
C LYS A 11 8.70 -7.83 0.87
N ASN A 12 7.47 -7.35 1.02
CA ASN A 12 6.82 -6.43 0.08
C ASN A 12 7.61 -5.11 -0.08
N ASP A 13 8.20 -4.60 1.01
CA ASP A 13 9.03 -3.38 0.96
C ASP A 13 10.28 -3.59 0.09
N LEU A 14 10.94 -4.74 0.24
CA LEU A 14 12.15 -5.04 -0.53
C LEU A 14 11.82 -5.35 -1.99
N ASP A 15 10.80 -6.17 -2.24
CA ASP A 15 10.35 -6.53 -3.59
C ASP A 15 9.93 -5.29 -4.38
N SER A 16 9.24 -4.34 -3.74
CA SER A 16 8.82 -3.09 -4.39
C SER A 16 10.00 -2.20 -4.78
N GLN A 17 11.05 -2.15 -3.95
CA GLN A 17 12.28 -1.42 -4.29
C GLN A 17 13.03 -2.10 -5.45
N GLU A 18 13.09 -3.43 -5.46
CA GLU A 18 13.73 -4.19 -6.53
C GLU A 18 13.02 -3.96 -7.87
N LEU A 19 11.68 -4.01 -7.89
CA LEU A 19 10.87 -3.75 -9.07
C LEU A 19 11.06 -2.32 -9.60
N ALA A 20 11.10 -1.33 -8.70
CA ALA A 20 11.33 0.06 -9.08
C ALA A 20 12.73 0.27 -9.68
N HIS A 21 13.77 -0.27 -9.05
CA HIS A 21 15.14 -0.03 -9.47
C HIS A 21 15.54 -0.86 -10.70
N THR A 22 14.98 -2.06 -10.86
CA THR A 22 15.36 -2.98 -11.94
C THR A 22 14.48 -2.82 -13.18
N LEU A 23 13.18 -2.62 -12.98
CA LEU A 23 12.18 -2.61 -14.06
C LEU A 23 11.48 -1.25 -14.21
N GLY A 24 11.73 -0.29 -13.31
CA GLY A 24 11.07 1.01 -13.35
C GLY A 24 9.60 0.96 -12.93
N TYR A 25 9.18 -0.03 -12.14
CA TYR A 25 7.78 -0.16 -11.70
C TYR A 25 7.56 0.61 -10.39
N GLY A 26 6.56 1.48 -10.37
CA GLY A 26 6.25 2.31 -9.22
C GLY A 26 5.34 3.48 -9.56
N VAL A 27 5.15 4.36 -8.59
CA VAL A 27 4.27 5.52 -8.70
C VAL A 27 5.01 6.69 -9.34
N VAL A 28 4.42 7.29 -10.37
CA VAL A 28 4.94 8.49 -11.01
C VAL A 28 4.44 9.73 -10.26
N ASN A 29 3.15 9.79 -9.95
CA ASN A 29 2.54 10.82 -9.11
C ASN A 29 1.18 10.36 -8.54
N GLY A 30 0.70 11.03 -7.50
CA GLY A 30 -0.64 10.78 -6.94
C GLY A 30 -0.80 9.37 -6.37
N LEU A 31 -1.98 8.76 -6.55
CA LEU A 31 -2.32 7.42 -6.03
C LEU A 31 -2.13 7.30 -4.51
N GLN A 32 -2.31 8.41 -3.79
CA GLN A 32 -2.24 8.41 -2.33
C GLN A 32 -3.46 7.67 -1.79
N VAL A 33 -3.23 6.81 -0.81
CA VAL A 33 -4.31 6.16 -0.06
C VAL A 33 -4.63 7.04 1.16
N VAL A 34 -5.89 7.40 1.31
CA VAL A 34 -6.41 8.23 2.41
C VAL A 34 -7.66 7.58 3.00
N PRO A 35 -7.99 7.81 4.27
CA PRO A 35 -9.26 7.33 4.83
C PRO A 35 -10.44 8.10 4.23
N ASP A 36 -11.62 7.49 4.23
CA ASP A 36 -12.87 8.18 3.92
C ASP A 36 -13.15 9.33 4.91
N ALA A 37 -13.97 10.30 4.49
CA ALA A 37 -14.36 11.47 5.27
C ALA A 37 -15.89 11.64 5.29
N PRO A 38 -16.58 11.23 6.37
CA PRO A 38 -16.04 10.79 7.67
C PRO A 38 -15.43 9.37 7.63
N PRO A 39 -14.52 9.03 8.58
CA PRO A 39 -13.93 7.70 8.65
C PRO A 39 -14.97 6.59 8.69
N SER A 40 -14.73 5.55 7.90
CA SER A 40 -15.57 4.36 7.79
C SER A 40 -14.68 3.15 7.44
N MET A 41 -15.26 1.97 7.17
CA MET A 41 -14.50 0.83 6.61
C MET A 41 -14.19 1.00 5.11
N HIS A 42 -14.06 2.25 4.65
CA HIS A 42 -13.70 2.61 3.30
C HIS A 42 -12.43 3.46 3.30
N ILE A 43 -11.67 3.32 2.22
CA ILE A 43 -10.48 4.10 1.93
C ILE A 43 -10.55 4.60 0.50
N ASP A 44 -10.06 5.81 0.30
CA ASP A 44 -9.98 6.44 -1.01
C ASP A 44 -8.56 6.33 -1.56
N VAL A 45 -8.47 5.96 -2.83
CA VAL A 45 -7.23 6.09 -3.60
C VAL A 45 -7.37 7.29 -4.52
N GLU A 46 -6.54 8.31 -4.26
CA GLU A 46 -6.50 9.55 -5.02
C GLU A 46 -6.09 9.34 -6.48
N VAL A 47 -6.39 10.33 -7.31
CA VAL A 47 -5.96 10.35 -8.72
C VAL A 47 -4.44 10.28 -8.86
N GLY A 48 -3.95 9.73 -9.96
CA GLY A 48 -2.51 9.64 -10.20
C GLY A 48 -2.12 8.65 -11.27
N LYS A 49 -0.81 8.40 -11.38
CA LYS A 49 -0.21 7.54 -12.40
C LYS A 49 0.85 6.63 -11.80
N CYS A 50 0.92 5.41 -12.32
CA CYS A 50 1.98 4.46 -12.01
C CYS A 50 2.39 3.68 -13.25
N TYR A 51 3.58 3.09 -13.17
CA TYR A 51 4.09 2.15 -14.15
C TYR A 51 4.16 0.76 -13.50
N VAL A 52 3.54 -0.24 -14.11
CA VAL A 52 3.41 -1.58 -13.54
C VAL A 52 3.37 -2.62 -14.66
N ALA A 53 4.25 -3.63 -14.59
CA ALA A 53 4.39 -4.68 -15.62
C ALA A 53 4.41 -4.09 -17.04
N ASP A 54 5.30 -3.13 -17.26
CA ASP A 54 5.52 -2.42 -18.53
C ASP A 54 4.31 -1.63 -19.06
N THR A 55 3.32 -1.35 -18.20
CA THR A 55 2.12 -0.60 -18.56
C THR A 55 2.03 0.68 -17.74
N LEU A 56 1.83 1.81 -18.43
CA LEU A 56 1.44 3.06 -17.79
C LEU A 56 -0.06 3.01 -17.44
N VAL A 57 -0.36 3.07 -16.16
CA VAL A 57 -1.72 3.14 -15.62
C VAL A 57 -2.00 4.56 -15.16
N GLU A 58 -3.13 5.12 -15.59
CA GLU A 58 -3.60 6.44 -15.19
C GLU A 58 -4.99 6.34 -14.54
N LYS A 59 -5.14 6.99 -13.38
CA LYS A 59 -6.37 7.11 -12.61
C LYS A 59 -6.83 8.55 -12.60
N GLY A 60 -7.90 8.83 -13.35
CA GLY A 60 -8.48 10.17 -13.47
C GLY A 60 -9.57 10.49 -12.45
N VAL A 61 -9.95 9.52 -11.60
CA VAL A 61 -10.96 9.70 -10.55
C VAL A 61 -10.50 9.02 -9.25
N VAL A 62 -10.93 9.57 -8.12
CA VAL A 62 -10.78 8.93 -6.81
C VAL A 62 -11.53 7.59 -6.83
N THR A 63 -10.89 6.55 -6.30
CA THR A 63 -11.48 5.21 -6.23
C THR A 63 -11.70 4.83 -4.77
N ASP A 64 -12.98 4.67 -4.40
CA ASP A 64 -13.40 4.10 -3.12
C ASP A 64 -13.12 2.59 -3.10
N LEU A 65 -12.52 2.11 -2.02
CA LEU A 65 -12.29 0.70 -1.77
C LEU A 65 -12.82 0.33 -0.37
N THR A 66 -13.62 -0.73 -0.31
CA THR A 66 -14.15 -1.25 0.94
C THR A 66 -13.17 -2.21 1.60
N VAL A 67 -12.75 -1.89 2.82
CA VAL A 67 -11.99 -2.79 3.68
C VAL A 67 -12.95 -3.86 4.22
N THR A 68 -12.57 -5.13 4.11
CA THR A 68 -13.42 -6.23 4.60
C THR A 68 -13.62 -6.11 6.12
N ALA A 69 -14.72 -6.68 6.63
CA ALA A 69 -15.05 -6.59 8.04
C ALA A 69 -13.87 -7.02 8.94
N ALA A 70 -13.61 -6.27 10.01
CA ALA A 70 -12.55 -6.58 10.96
C ALA A 70 -12.81 -7.93 11.65
N ASP A 71 -11.73 -8.65 11.97
CA ASP A 71 -11.83 -9.86 12.79
C ASP A 71 -12.22 -9.48 14.24
N PRO A 72 -13.06 -10.28 14.92
CA PRO A 72 -13.51 -9.97 16.28
C PRO A 72 -12.41 -10.07 17.34
N THR A 73 -11.28 -10.70 17.05
CA THR A 73 -10.27 -11.08 18.05
C THR A 73 -8.87 -10.57 17.75
N ASN A 74 -8.45 -10.60 16.48
CA ASN A 74 -7.08 -10.35 16.09
C ASN A 74 -6.99 -9.23 15.04
N PRO A 75 -5.95 -8.40 15.07
CA PRO A 75 -5.67 -7.49 13.97
C PRO A 75 -5.19 -8.23 12.73
N ARG A 76 -5.18 -7.54 11.58
CA ARG A 76 -4.54 -7.98 10.33
C ARG A 76 -3.88 -6.79 9.61
N LYS A 77 -3.01 -7.07 8.65
CA LYS A 77 -2.47 -6.07 7.72
C LYS A 77 -2.99 -6.35 6.33
N ASP A 78 -3.74 -5.39 5.81
CA ASP A 78 -4.23 -5.43 4.43
C ASP A 78 -3.30 -4.59 3.56
N ILE A 79 -3.19 -4.89 2.26
CA ILE A 79 -2.39 -4.09 1.33
C ILE A 79 -3.26 -3.55 0.20
N VAL A 80 -3.02 -2.30 -0.18
CA VAL A 80 -3.65 -1.68 -1.35
C VAL A 80 -2.70 -1.80 -2.52
N VAL A 81 -3.17 -2.34 -3.63
CA VAL A 81 -2.37 -2.59 -4.82
C VAL A 81 -3.01 -2.03 -6.07
N CYS A 82 -2.18 -1.71 -7.06
CA CYS A 82 -2.60 -1.39 -8.42
C CYS A 82 -2.01 -2.42 -9.38
N ASN A 83 -2.84 -3.11 -10.16
CA ASN A 83 -2.37 -4.05 -11.17
C ASN A 83 -2.15 -3.37 -12.54
N SER A 84 -1.53 -4.10 -13.47
CA SER A 84 -1.23 -3.60 -14.83
C SER A 84 -2.45 -3.35 -15.71
N ALA A 85 -3.61 -3.92 -15.39
CA ALA A 85 -4.87 -3.57 -16.03
C ALA A 85 -5.47 -2.26 -15.47
N GLY A 86 -4.80 -1.65 -14.49
CA GLY A 86 -5.26 -0.47 -13.78
C GLY A 86 -6.40 -0.74 -12.82
N THR A 87 -6.55 -1.96 -12.29
CA THR A 87 -7.50 -2.23 -11.20
C THR A 87 -6.84 -1.90 -9.88
N LEU A 88 -7.54 -1.15 -9.04
CA LEU A 88 -7.18 -0.91 -7.65
C LEU A 88 -7.94 -1.90 -6.77
N SER A 89 -7.26 -2.52 -5.82
CA SER A 89 -7.84 -3.55 -4.97
C SER A 89 -7.13 -3.64 -3.63
N ILE A 90 -7.85 -4.15 -2.63
CA ILE A 90 -7.30 -4.52 -1.33
C ILE A 90 -7.05 -6.03 -1.32
N VAL A 91 -5.84 -6.43 -0.93
CA VAL A 91 -5.53 -7.82 -0.57
C VAL A 91 -5.59 -7.91 0.95
N ALA A 92 -6.59 -8.63 1.45
CA ALA A 92 -6.76 -8.79 2.89
C ALA A 92 -5.70 -9.73 3.46
N GLY A 93 -5.09 -9.32 4.57
CA GLY A 93 -4.17 -10.18 5.31
C GLY A 93 -4.88 -11.26 6.12
N THR A 94 -4.09 -12.13 6.73
CA THR A 94 -4.62 -13.12 7.68
C THR A 94 -4.63 -12.53 9.10
N PRO A 95 -5.77 -12.57 9.83
CA PRO A 95 -5.80 -12.15 11.22
C PRO A 95 -4.87 -12.96 12.11
N GLU A 96 -4.03 -12.27 12.87
CA GLU A 96 -3.08 -12.88 13.81
C GLU A 96 -2.84 -11.95 15.00
N ALA A 97 -2.52 -12.52 16.17
CA ALA A 97 -2.17 -11.72 17.33
C ALA A 97 -0.96 -10.82 17.04
N ALA A 98 -1.05 -9.55 17.44
CA ALA A 98 0.03 -8.58 17.25
C ALA A 98 1.30 -9.02 17.99
N LEU A 99 2.43 -9.07 17.27
CA LEU A 99 3.75 -9.34 17.83
C LEU A 99 4.74 -8.31 17.30
N PRO A 100 5.48 -7.55 18.14
CA PRO A 100 5.38 -7.48 19.61
C PRO A 100 3.98 -7.05 20.08
N SER A 101 3.55 -7.58 21.23
CA SER A 101 2.25 -7.22 21.81
C SER A 101 2.21 -5.72 22.15
N GLY A 102 1.09 -5.07 21.82
CA GLY A 102 0.88 -3.64 22.04
C GLY A 102 1.37 -2.73 20.91
N ASN A 103 2.11 -3.26 19.93
CA ASN A 103 2.47 -2.51 18.73
C ASN A 103 1.35 -2.58 17.68
N VAL A 104 1.40 -1.66 16.72
CA VAL A 104 0.43 -1.55 15.61
C VAL A 104 1.14 -1.33 14.28
N GLY A 105 0.49 -1.73 13.20
CA GLY A 105 0.92 -1.45 11.83
C GLY A 105 2.34 -1.90 11.53
N VAL A 106 3.09 -1.02 10.87
CA VAL A 106 4.49 -1.30 10.46
C VAL A 106 5.45 -1.56 11.62
N TYR A 107 5.03 -1.31 12.88
CA TYR A 107 5.81 -1.60 14.08
C TYR A 107 5.54 -2.99 14.66
N THR A 108 4.71 -3.80 14.01
CA THR A 108 4.55 -5.23 14.33
C THR A 108 5.25 -6.09 13.29
N LEU A 109 5.80 -7.21 13.74
CA LEU A 109 6.21 -8.33 12.90
C LEU A 109 4.98 -9.12 12.46
N ASN A 110 4.14 -9.54 13.42
CA ASN A 110 2.89 -10.24 13.13
C ASN A 110 1.69 -9.34 13.46
N PRO A 111 0.57 -9.43 12.73
CA PRO A 111 0.40 -10.14 11.46
C PRO A 111 1.39 -9.63 10.39
N GLU A 112 1.83 -10.50 9.50
CA GLU A 112 2.58 -10.14 8.29
C GLU A 112 1.57 -9.80 7.17
N PRO A 113 1.78 -8.76 6.36
CA PRO A 113 0.92 -8.51 5.21
C PRO A 113 1.05 -9.65 4.18
N ASP A 114 -0.01 -9.92 3.43
CA ASP A 114 0.06 -10.89 2.33
C ASP A 114 0.96 -10.38 1.18
N ASN A 115 1.38 -11.27 0.30
CA ASN A 115 2.29 -10.94 -0.80
C ASN A 115 1.60 -10.04 -1.83
N ILE A 116 2.39 -9.14 -2.43
CA ILE A 116 1.92 -8.35 -3.59
C ILE A 116 1.56 -9.32 -4.73
N PRO A 117 0.33 -9.26 -5.27
CA PRO A 117 -0.06 -10.09 -6.40
C PRO A 117 0.82 -9.83 -7.62
N ALA A 118 0.99 -10.85 -8.47
CA ALA A 118 1.73 -10.70 -9.71
C ALA A 118 1.19 -9.54 -10.57
N ASN A 119 2.09 -8.89 -11.31
CA ASN A 119 1.78 -7.74 -12.17
C ASN A 119 1.10 -6.57 -11.43
N SER A 120 1.42 -6.41 -10.14
CA SER A 120 0.89 -5.34 -9.30
C SER A 120 2.02 -4.63 -8.56
N ILE A 121 1.77 -3.37 -8.19
CA ILE A 121 2.60 -2.62 -7.25
C ILE A 121 1.79 -2.32 -5.99
N ILE A 122 2.47 -2.20 -4.85
CA ILE A 122 1.86 -1.76 -3.59
C ILE A 122 1.76 -0.23 -3.52
N LEU A 123 0.67 0.25 -2.95
CA LEU A 123 0.44 1.68 -2.67
C LEU A 123 0.47 1.95 -1.16
N ALA A 124 -0.21 1.13 -0.37
CA ALA A 124 -0.26 1.29 1.07
C ALA A 124 -0.42 -0.04 1.80
N GLU A 125 -0.04 -0.04 3.06
CA GLU A 125 -0.38 -1.07 4.03
C GLU A 125 -1.40 -0.47 5.01
N ILE A 126 -2.46 -1.21 5.31
CA ILE A 126 -3.54 -0.81 6.21
C ILE A 126 -3.48 -1.73 7.42
N TRP A 127 -3.29 -1.16 8.60
CA TRP A 127 -3.52 -1.88 9.85
C TRP A 127 -5.01 -1.92 10.12
N VAL A 128 -5.60 -3.12 10.18
CA VAL A 128 -7.00 -3.29 10.57
C VAL A 128 -7.03 -3.82 12.00
N PRO A 129 -7.35 -2.99 13.01
CA PRO A 129 -7.51 -3.45 14.38
C PRO A 129 -8.62 -4.50 14.49
N ALA A 130 -8.54 -5.36 15.51
CA ALA A 130 -9.68 -6.19 15.89
C ALA A 130 -10.91 -5.30 16.15
N VAL A 131 -12.10 -5.78 15.78
CA VAL A 131 -13.40 -5.09 15.94
C VAL A 131 -13.50 -3.68 15.33
N ALA A 132 -12.57 -3.28 14.45
CA ALA A 132 -12.61 -1.98 13.80
C ALA A 132 -13.90 -1.78 13.00
N THR A 133 -14.45 -0.56 13.10
CA THR A 133 -15.61 -0.10 12.33
C THR A 133 -15.29 1.12 11.47
N GLU A 134 -14.07 1.64 11.60
CA GLU A 134 -13.53 2.73 10.82
C GLU A 134 -12.02 2.53 10.65
N ILE A 135 -11.50 3.03 9.54
CA ILE A 135 -10.07 3.16 9.26
C ILE A 135 -9.76 4.66 9.16
N THR A 136 -8.75 5.10 9.91
CA THR A 136 -8.29 6.47 9.96
C THR A 136 -6.89 6.59 9.36
N GLY A 137 -6.41 7.82 9.21
CA GLY A 137 -5.08 8.08 8.65
C GLY A 137 -3.92 7.49 9.47
N SER A 138 -4.11 7.18 10.76
CA SER A 138 -3.06 6.54 11.57
C SER A 138 -2.88 5.05 11.26
N GLU A 139 -3.88 4.42 10.66
CA GLU A 139 -3.83 3.01 10.27
C GLU A 139 -3.29 2.80 8.84
N ILE A 140 -3.10 3.88 8.08
CA ILE A 140 -2.67 3.82 6.68
C ILE A 140 -1.19 4.20 6.58
N TYR A 141 -0.38 3.26 6.12
CA TYR A 141 1.06 3.44 5.95
C TYR A 141 1.39 3.48 4.46
N ASP A 142 2.01 4.57 4.04
CA ASP A 142 2.42 4.76 2.65
C ASP A 142 3.56 3.81 2.27
N LYS A 143 3.33 3.00 1.24
CA LYS A 143 4.29 2.03 0.68
C LYS A 143 4.64 2.35 -0.77
N ARG A 144 4.31 3.56 -1.26
CA ARG A 144 4.59 3.96 -2.65
C ARG A 144 6.08 4.16 -2.89
N VAL A 145 6.59 3.48 -3.91
CA VAL A 145 7.91 3.77 -4.48
C VAL A 145 7.75 4.82 -5.57
N SER A 146 8.29 6.01 -5.35
CA SER A 146 8.29 7.06 -6.37
C SER A 146 9.36 6.75 -7.40
N ILE A 147 8.99 6.75 -8.68
CA ILE A 147 9.91 6.61 -9.81
C ILE A 147 10.05 7.89 -10.63
N ALA A 148 9.42 8.99 -10.19
CA ALA A 148 9.45 10.28 -10.88
C ALA A 148 10.89 10.76 -11.15
N ASP A 149 11.77 10.61 -10.17
CA ASP A 149 13.16 11.04 -10.28
C ASP A 149 13.97 10.14 -11.25
N PHE A 150 13.62 8.86 -11.40
CA PHE A 150 14.31 8.00 -12.37
C PHE A 150 13.97 8.37 -13.81
N LEU A 151 12.77 8.89 -14.04
CA LEU A 151 12.34 9.35 -15.36
C LEU A 151 13.06 10.64 -15.76
N THR A 152 13.20 11.59 -14.83
CA THR A 152 13.85 12.89 -15.12
C THR A 152 15.35 12.76 -15.35
N HIS A 153 16.06 11.88 -14.62
CA HIS A 153 17.48 11.65 -14.85
C HIS A 153 17.80 10.97 -16.20
N LYS A 154 16.83 10.28 -16.82
CA LYS A 154 16.98 9.70 -18.16
C LYS A 154 16.99 10.80 -19.24
N ASP A 155 16.17 11.84 -19.06
CA ASP A 155 16.02 12.91 -20.05
C ASP A 155 17.22 13.87 -20.05
N ASP A 156 17.89 14.04 -18.91
CA ASP A 156 19.11 14.85 -18.76
C ASP A 156 20.38 14.19 -19.36
N ALA A 157 20.27 12.94 -19.82
CA ALA A 157 21.36 12.19 -20.45
C ALA A 157 21.32 12.23 -22.00
N SER A 158 20.53 13.14 -22.60
CA SER A 158 20.36 13.31 -24.05
C SER A 158 21.19 14.46 -24.62
#